data_AF-C4VAI9-F1
#
_entry.id   AF-C4VAI9-F1
#
_cell.length_a   1.000
_cell.length_b   1.000
_cell.length_c   1.000
_cell.angle_alpha   90.00
_cell.angle_beta   90.00
_cell.angle_gamma   90.00
#
_symmetry.space_group_name_H-M   'P 1'
#
loop_
_entity.id
_entity.type
_entity.pdbx_description
1 polymer ?
#
loop_
_entity_poly.entity_id
_entity_poly.type
_entity_poly.pdbx_seq_one_letter_code
_entity_poly.pdbx_strand_id
1 'polypeptide(L)'
;MNRFKPLTIIFSEVDIKNLSKVHISLLILLRSEINMNDYLKVYLSTTDNVLIELNSHIDIPIELEQFIEMIDYLLNKLKIKNEKGVVLASIIKNKLNDYLPPNTCKLRLDVKGKKFVKEENIDSYTLYINLSEDKNEDVDSVRLSDWKMDTIGVCICITNIFKN
;
A
#
# COMPACT_ATOMS: atom_id res chain seq x y z
N MET A 1 -12.99 -14.89 -16.80
CA MET A 1 -12.87 -13.44 -16.54
C MET A 1 -12.12 -13.29 -15.22
N ASN A 2 -10.98 -12.60 -15.20
CA ASN A 2 -10.22 -12.41 -13.97
C ASN A 2 -11.05 -11.61 -12.96
N ARG A 3 -11.40 -12.24 -11.84
CA ARG A 3 -12.20 -11.63 -10.76
C ARG A 3 -11.44 -10.50 -10.06
N PHE A 4 -10.12 -10.65 -9.96
CA PHE A 4 -9.24 -9.66 -9.32
C PHE A 4 -8.48 -8.85 -10.36
N LYS A 5 -8.41 -7.54 -10.14
CA LYS A 5 -7.54 -6.63 -10.87
C LYS A 5 -6.32 -6.35 -10.01
N PRO A 6 -5.09 -6.37 -10.56
CA PRO A 6 -3.89 -6.02 -9.80
C PRO A 6 -4.05 -4.67 -9.12
N LEU A 7 -3.72 -4.65 -7.83
CA LEU A 7 -3.84 -3.50 -6.95
C LEU A 7 -2.48 -3.22 -6.33
N THR A 8 -1.98 -2.01 -6.54
CA THR A 8 -0.80 -1.48 -5.85
C THR A 8 -1.26 -0.45 -4.82
N ILE A 9 -0.88 -0.63 -3.56
CA ILE A 9 -1.16 0.34 -2.49
C ILE A 9 0.14 0.99 -2.07
N ILE A 10 0.16 2.32 -2.06
CA ILE A 10 1.29 3.13 -1.60
C ILE A 10 0.84 3.92 -0.38
N PHE A 11 1.39 3.58 0.78
CA PHE A 11 1.32 4.45 1.94
C PHE A 11 2.31 5.58 1.75
N SER A 12 1.81 6.78 1.52
CA SER A 12 2.62 7.98 1.33
C SER A 12 2.90 8.64 2.68
N GLU A 13 4.05 9.29 2.79
CA GLU A 13 4.42 10.14 3.94
C GLU A 13 4.39 9.39 5.28
N VAL A 14 4.88 8.14 5.27
CA VAL A 14 4.95 7.32 6.47
C VAL A 14 6.02 7.87 7.40
N ASP A 15 5.61 8.28 8.60
CA ASP A 15 6.51 8.61 9.70
C ASP A 15 6.92 7.31 10.42
N ILE A 16 8.19 6.93 10.31
CA ILE A 16 8.74 5.72 10.96
C ILE A 16 8.63 5.81 12.49
N LYS A 17 8.54 7.01 13.07
CA LYS A 17 8.36 7.18 14.52
C LYS A 17 6.91 6.92 14.97
N ASN A 18 5.95 6.87 14.04
CA ASN A 18 4.54 6.63 14.34
C ASN A 18 3.90 5.63 13.38
N LEU A 19 4.14 4.34 13.66
CA LEU A 19 3.75 3.24 12.78
C LEU A 19 2.39 2.59 13.12
N SER A 20 1.76 2.95 14.24
CA SER A 20 0.54 2.29 14.76
C SER A 20 -0.56 2.08 13.71
N LYS A 21 -0.90 3.12 12.95
CA LYS A 21 -1.95 3.04 11.91
C LYS A 21 -1.52 2.24 10.69
N VAL A 22 -0.26 2.37 10.27
CA VAL A 22 0.30 1.63 9.12
C VAL A 22 0.37 0.15 9.46
N HIS A 23 0.82 -0.20 10.66
CA HIS A 23 0.88 -1.57 11.17
C HIS A 23 -0.47 -2.28 11.06
N ILE A 24 -1.53 -1.71 11.64
CA ILE A 24 -2.88 -2.28 11.57
C ILE A 24 -3.36 -2.35 10.12
N SER A 25 -3.08 -1.32 9.32
CA SER A 25 -3.46 -1.28 7.91
C SER A 25 -2.79 -2.40 7.10
N LEU A 26 -1.50 -2.67 7.34
CA LEU A 26 -0.77 -3.77 6.71
C LEU A 26 -1.32 -5.13 7.12
N LEU A 27 -1.65 -5.33 8.40
CA LEU A 27 -2.31 -6.55 8.87
C LEU A 27 -3.64 -6.79 8.15
N ILE A 28 -4.45 -5.75 7.95
CA ILE A 28 -5.73 -5.83 7.22
C ILE A 28 -5.51 -6.17 5.75
N LEU A 29 -4.58 -5.47 5.09
CA LEU A 29 -4.32 -5.61 3.66
C LEU A 29 -3.69 -6.96 3.32
N LEU A 30 -2.65 -7.39 4.05
CA LEU A 30 -1.93 -8.63 3.74
C LEU A 30 -2.71 -9.89 4.13
N ARG A 31 -3.71 -9.78 5.01
CA ARG A 31 -4.64 -10.89 5.32
C ARG A 31 -5.89 -10.91 4.45
N SER A 32 -6.02 -9.97 3.51
CA SER A 32 -7.18 -9.88 2.64
C SER A 32 -7.18 -10.92 1.52
N GLU A 33 -8.36 -11.24 0.99
CA GLU A 33 -8.50 -12.15 -0.15
C GLU A 33 -7.73 -11.69 -1.39
N ILE A 34 -7.61 -10.37 -1.63
CA ILE A 34 -6.83 -9.87 -2.77
C ILE A 34 -5.35 -10.21 -2.64
N ASN A 35 -4.80 -10.19 -1.41
CA ASN A 35 -3.42 -10.60 -1.17
C ASN A 35 -3.24 -12.11 -1.30
N MET A 36 -4.18 -12.91 -0.80
CA MET A 36 -4.12 -14.38 -0.92
C MET A 36 -4.10 -14.89 -2.37
N ASN A 37 -4.57 -14.07 -3.32
CA ASN A 37 -4.53 -14.36 -4.75
C ASN A 37 -3.31 -13.73 -5.46
N ASP A 38 -2.35 -13.14 -4.73
CA ASP A 38 -1.15 -12.45 -5.25
C ASP A 38 -1.42 -11.25 -6.17
N TYR A 39 -2.58 -10.60 -6.03
CA TYR A 39 -2.93 -9.39 -6.79
C TYR A 39 -2.59 -8.10 -6.05
N LEU A 40 -2.05 -8.16 -4.83
CA LEU A 40 -1.71 -7.00 -4.03
C LEU A 40 -0.20 -6.77 -3.99
N LYS A 41 0.21 -5.54 -4.31
CA LYS A 41 1.55 -5.02 -4.00
C LYS A 41 1.43 -3.87 -3.01
N VAL A 42 2.35 -3.79 -2.06
CA VAL A 42 2.36 -2.73 -1.05
C VAL A 42 3.72 -2.04 -0.99
N TYR A 43 3.69 -0.71 -1.03
CA TYR A 43 4.85 0.15 -0.86
C TYR A 43 4.64 1.10 0.31
N LEU A 44 5.69 1.37 1.08
CA LEU A 44 5.74 2.44 2.08
C LEU A 44 6.74 3.49 1.60
N SER A 45 6.25 4.69 1.32
CA SER A 45 7.10 5.86 1.07
C SER A 45 7.17 6.68 2.34
N THR A 46 8.33 6.75 2.96
CA THR A 46 8.51 7.45 4.23
C THR A 46 8.68 8.96 4.03
N THR A 47 8.54 9.73 5.11
CA THR A 47 8.90 11.16 5.14
C THR A 47 10.39 11.40 4.91
N ASP A 48 11.23 10.42 5.22
CA ASP A 48 12.69 10.47 5.05
C ASP A 48 13.14 10.01 3.65
N ASN A 49 12.20 10.00 2.68
CA ASN A 49 12.47 9.68 1.29
C ASN A 49 12.96 8.23 1.06
N VAL A 50 12.65 7.31 1.98
CA VAL A 50 12.93 5.88 1.86
C VAL A 50 11.71 5.19 1.25
N LEU A 51 11.94 4.39 0.21
CA LEU A 51 10.90 3.56 -0.41
C LEU A 51 11.11 2.10 -0.01
N ILE A 52 10.11 1.55 0.68
CA ILE A 52 10.08 0.16 1.13
C ILE A 52 9.07 -0.60 0.27
N GLU A 53 9.52 -1.70 -0.33
CA GLU A 53 8.67 -2.70 -0.98
C GLU A 53 8.39 -3.84 -0.01
N LEU A 54 7.12 -4.24 0.09
CA LEU A 54 6.66 -5.40 0.86
C LEU A 54 6.16 -6.49 -0.09
N ASN A 55 6.66 -7.71 0.11
CA ASN A 55 6.18 -8.90 -0.58
C ASN A 55 4.80 -9.32 -0.05
N SER A 56 3.94 -9.90 -0.88
CA SER A 56 2.62 -10.42 -0.47
C SER A 56 2.71 -11.50 0.62
N HIS A 57 3.82 -12.22 0.70
CA HIS A 57 4.05 -13.33 1.63
C HIS A 57 4.78 -12.91 2.93
N ILE A 58 4.99 -11.62 3.17
CA ILE A 58 5.60 -11.19 4.42
C ILE A 58 4.62 -11.36 5.58
N ASP A 59 5.07 -12.02 6.64
CA ASP A 59 4.33 -12.11 7.89
C ASP A 59 4.62 -10.86 8.74
N ILE A 60 3.63 -9.97 8.81
CA ILE A 60 3.70 -8.79 9.68
C ILE A 60 3.42 -9.23 11.13
N PRO A 61 4.32 -8.92 12.09
CA PRO A 61 4.08 -9.19 13.50
C PRO A 61 2.77 -8.60 14.00
N ILE A 62 2.04 -9.32 14.86
CA ILE A 62 0.76 -8.86 15.41
C ILE A 62 0.97 -7.74 16.43
N GLU A 63 2.02 -7.85 17.24
CA GLU A 63 2.37 -6.85 18.25
C GLU A 63 3.13 -5.68 17.62
N LEU A 64 2.79 -4.45 18.00
CA LEU A 64 3.35 -3.23 17.41
C LEU A 64 4.86 -3.13 17.68
N GLU A 65 5.31 -3.49 18.88
CA GLU A 65 6.72 -3.42 19.29
C GLU A 65 7.58 -4.31 18.40
N GLN A 66 7.12 -5.52 18.10
CA GLN A 66 7.82 -6.44 17.19
C GLN A 66 7.81 -5.92 15.75
N PHE A 67 6.74 -5.27 15.32
CA PHE A 67 6.69 -4.63 14.00
C PHE A 67 7.69 -3.47 13.89
N ILE A 68 7.83 -2.66 14.93
CA ILE A 68 8.84 -1.58 14.99
C ILE A 68 10.24 -2.17 14.89
N GLU A 69 10.55 -3.22 15.67
CA GLU A 69 11.84 -3.93 15.59
C GLU A 69 12.10 -4.49 14.18
N MET A 70 11.07 -5.02 13.51
CA MET A 70 11.18 -5.51 12.13
C MET A 70 11.52 -4.38 11.15
N ILE A 71 10.89 -3.20 11.29
CA ILE A 71 11.20 -2.03 10.45
C ILE A 71 12.60 -1.50 10.73
N ASP A 72 13.02 -1.41 12.00
CA ASP A 72 14.38 -1.02 12.35
C ASP A 72 15.41 -1.99 11.79
N TYR A 73 15.14 -3.30 11.87
CA TYR A 73 15.97 -4.32 11.24
C TYR A 73 16.06 -4.11 9.72
N LEU A 74 14.94 -3.85 9.05
CA LEU A 74 14.89 -3.57 7.61
C LEU A 74 15.70 -2.33 7.24
N LEU A 75 15.61 -1.25 8.02
CA LEU A 75 16.37 -0.01 7.81
C LEU A 75 17.88 -0.24 7.94
N ASN A 76 18.29 -1.11 8.88
CA ASN A 76 19.71 -1.46 9.08
C ASN A 76 20.26 -2.44 8.03
N LYS A 77 19.45 -3.42 7.60
CA LYS A 77 19.89 -4.51 6.70
C LYS A 77 19.51 -4.30 5.24
N LEU A 78 18.70 -3.29 4.95
CA LEU A 78 18.13 -2.94 3.65
C LEU A 78 17.18 -3.99 3.05
N LYS A 79 17.22 -5.26 3.51
CA LYS A 79 16.37 -6.35 3.03
C LYS A 79 16.08 -7.35 4.15
N ILE A 80 14.88 -7.89 4.15
CA ILE A 80 14.47 -9.06 4.94
C ILE A 80 14.28 -10.22 3.96
N LYS A 81 14.80 -11.39 4.30
CA LYS A 81 14.68 -12.62 3.49
C LYS A 81 14.15 -13.76 4.34
N ASN A 82 13.43 -14.69 3.72
CA ASN A 82 13.10 -15.95 4.35
C ASN A 82 14.30 -16.94 4.32
N GLU A 83 14.13 -18.10 4.96
CA GLU A 83 15.16 -19.16 5.02
C GLU A 83 15.62 -19.65 3.64
N LYS A 84 14.75 -19.56 2.63
CA LYS A 84 15.05 -19.93 1.24
C LYS A 84 15.73 -18.81 0.44
N GLY A 85 16.01 -17.66 1.06
CA GLY A 85 16.65 -16.51 0.44
C GLY A 85 15.73 -15.59 -0.36
N VAL A 86 14.40 -15.85 -0.35
CA VAL A 86 13.41 -14.99 -1.01
C VAL A 86 13.27 -13.69 -0.23
N VAL A 87 13.31 -12.55 -0.93
CA VAL A 87 13.18 -11.23 -0.32
C VAL A 87 11.72 -10.95 0.03
N LEU A 88 11.45 -10.72 1.31
CA LEU A 88 10.12 -10.43 1.85
C LEU A 88 9.86 -8.92 2.03
N ALA A 89 10.90 -8.15 2.33
CA ALA A 89 10.85 -6.70 2.29
C ALA A 89 12.20 -6.16 1.82
N SER A 90 12.19 -5.03 1.11
CA SER A 90 13.42 -4.37 0.73
C SER A 90 13.28 -2.87 0.59
N ILE A 91 14.37 -2.17 0.92
CA ILE A 91 14.56 -0.77 0.59
C ILE A 91 15.03 -0.71 -0.86
N ILE A 92 14.24 -0.02 -1.68
CA ILE A 92 14.46 0.13 -3.11
C ILE A 92 14.78 1.58 -3.45
N LYS A 93 15.34 1.81 -4.64
CA LYS A 93 15.59 3.19 -5.10
C LYS A 93 14.26 3.92 -5.17
N ASN A 94 14.22 5.15 -4.68
CA ASN A 94 13.00 5.95 -4.72
C ASN A 94 12.68 6.46 -6.14
N LYS A 95 12.20 5.53 -6.96
CA LYS A 95 11.71 5.74 -8.32
C LYS A 95 10.39 5.00 -8.47
N LEU A 96 9.40 5.39 -7.67
CA LEU A 96 8.14 4.64 -7.53
C LEU A 96 7.50 4.30 -8.89
N ASN A 97 7.47 5.27 -9.80
CA ASN A 97 6.92 5.10 -11.15
C ASN A 97 7.57 3.97 -11.96
N ASP A 98 8.84 3.61 -11.71
CA ASP A 98 9.54 2.55 -12.42
C ASP A 98 9.06 1.14 -12.00
N TYR A 99 8.40 1.03 -10.83
CA TYR A 99 7.92 -0.24 -10.27
C TYR A 99 6.41 -0.47 -10.46
N LEU A 100 5.68 0.55 -10.92
CA LEU A 100 4.24 0.46 -11.12
C LEU A 100 3.92 -0.38 -12.37
N PRO A 101 2.78 -1.09 -12.38
CA PRO A 101 2.32 -1.75 -13.58
C PRO A 101 2.12 -0.74 -14.73
N PRO A 102 2.41 -1.14 -15.99
CA PRO A 102 2.12 -0.29 -17.14
C PRO A 102 0.60 -0.03 -17.23
N ASN A 103 0.21 1.17 -17.67
CA ASN A 103 -1.18 1.60 -17.82
C ASN A 103 -2.03 1.51 -16.54
N THR A 104 -1.40 1.54 -15.36
CA THR A 104 -2.16 1.56 -14.11
C THR A 104 -2.93 2.89 -13.96
N CYS A 105 -4.18 2.79 -13.52
CA CYS A 105 -4.95 3.94 -13.08
C CYS A 105 -4.42 4.40 -11.72
N LYS A 106 -3.88 5.62 -11.64
CA LYS A 106 -3.31 6.18 -10.42
C LYS A 106 -4.32 7.06 -9.71
N LEU A 107 -4.63 6.73 -8.46
CA LEU A 107 -5.67 7.41 -7.69
C LEU A 107 -5.15 7.81 -6.31
N ARG A 108 -5.45 9.04 -5.90
CA ARG A 108 -5.22 9.54 -4.54
C ARG A 108 -6.53 9.48 -3.77
N LEU A 109 -6.46 9.01 -2.54
CA LEU A 109 -7.64 8.97 -1.67
C LEU A 109 -7.81 10.29 -0.91
N ASP A 110 -8.94 10.94 -1.16
CA ASP A 110 -9.29 12.24 -0.59
C ASP A 110 -10.81 12.36 -0.49
N VAL A 111 -11.31 12.78 0.67
CA VAL A 111 -12.75 12.95 0.92
C VAL A 111 -13.41 13.96 -0.03
N LYS A 112 -12.64 14.92 -0.56
CA LYS A 112 -13.13 15.92 -1.54
C LYS A 112 -13.12 15.40 -2.97
N GLY A 113 -12.50 14.23 -3.22
CA GLY A 113 -12.40 13.63 -4.53
C GLY A 113 -13.73 13.16 -5.11
N LYS A 114 -13.69 12.74 -6.38
CA LYS A 114 -14.84 12.11 -7.04
C LYS A 114 -15.13 10.76 -6.39
N LYS A 115 -16.40 10.35 -6.32
CA LYS A 115 -16.73 9.02 -5.78
C LYS A 115 -16.04 7.94 -6.62
N PHE A 116 -15.27 7.08 -5.97
CA PHE A 116 -14.60 5.97 -6.65
C PHE A 116 -15.63 4.98 -7.17
N VAL A 117 -15.47 4.61 -8.43
CA VAL A 117 -16.22 3.54 -9.08
C VAL A 117 -15.21 2.64 -9.77
N LYS A 118 -15.29 1.34 -9.52
CA LYS A 118 -14.46 0.35 -10.20
C LYS A 118 -14.94 0.24 -11.64
N GLU A 119 -14.05 0.51 -12.59
CA GLU A 119 -14.31 0.49 -14.03
C GLU A 119 -13.83 -0.83 -14.64
N GLU A 120 -14.57 -1.36 -15.61
CA GLU A 120 -14.26 -2.67 -16.22
C GLU A 120 -13.09 -2.60 -17.22
N ASN A 121 -12.90 -1.47 -17.88
CA ASN A 121 -11.86 -1.21 -18.89
C ASN A 121 -10.47 -0.90 -18.30
N ILE A 122 -10.32 -0.79 -16.98
CA ILE A 122 -9.04 -0.49 -16.34
C ILE A 122 -8.28 -1.77 -15.99
N ASP A 123 -7.05 -1.93 -16.44
CA ASP A 123 -6.29 -3.18 -16.21
C ASP A 123 -5.79 -3.33 -14.77
N SER A 124 -5.30 -2.25 -14.15
CA SER A 124 -4.79 -2.24 -12.78
C SER A 124 -4.99 -0.89 -12.10
N TYR A 125 -4.99 -0.93 -10.76
CA TYR A 125 -5.12 0.28 -9.93
C TYR A 125 -3.88 0.48 -9.07
N THR A 126 -3.48 1.74 -8.92
CA THR A 126 -2.47 2.19 -7.98
C THR A 126 -3.11 3.23 -7.06
N LEU A 127 -3.24 2.91 -5.78
CA LEU A 127 -3.89 3.75 -4.78
C LEU A 127 -2.85 4.36 -3.85
N TYR A 128 -2.87 5.69 -3.75
CA TYR A 128 -2.04 6.45 -2.84
C TYR A 128 -2.86 6.83 -1.60
N ILE A 129 -2.41 6.34 -0.45
CA ILE A 129 -2.98 6.65 0.86
C ILE A 129 -2.12 7.74 1.51
N ASN A 130 -2.74 8.78 2.05
CA ASN A 130 -2.07 9.93 2.70
C ASN A 130 -1.11 10.71 1.80
N LEU A 131 -1.36 10.75 0.49
CA LEU A 131 -0.60 11.63 -0.40
C LEU A 131 -1.09 13.08 -0.24
N SER A 132 -0.17 14.00 0.02
CA SER A 132 -0.46 15.44 0.13
C SER A 132 -0.88 16.05 -1.22
N GLU A 133 -1.62 17.16 -1.18
CA GLU A 133 -2.11 17.81 -2.41
C GLU A 133 -1.00 18.44 -3.25
N ASP A 134 0.09 18.86 -2.59
CA ASP A 134 1.19 19.59 -3.21
C ASP A 134 2.14 18.70 -4.04
N LYS A 135 1.99 17.37 -3.95
CA LYS A 135 2.74 16.43 -4.78
C LYS A 135 2.08 16.33 -6.15
N ASN A 136 2.62 17.10 -7.11
CA ASN A 136 2.28 17.10 -8.54
C ASN A 136 2.59 15.73 -9.20
N GLU A 137 1.81 14.71 -8.85
CA GLU A 137 1.71 13.48 -9.62
C GLU A 137 0.41 13.54 -10.45
N ASP A 138 0.45 13.07 -11.70
CA ASP A 138 -0.72 12.89 -12.57
C ASP A 138 -1.61 11.78 -11.99
N VAL A 139 -2.38 12.13 -10.97
CA VAL A 139 -3.11 11.22 -10.08
C VAL A 139 -4.49 11.80 -9.83
N ASP A 140 -5.53 11.03 -10.18
CA ASP A 140 -6.90 11.47 -9.97
C ASP A 140 -7.28 11.39 -8.48
N SER A 141 -7.97 12.42 -7.99
CA SER A 141 -8.47 12.47 -6.61
C SER A 141 -9.85 11.80 -6.49
N VAL A 142 -9.93 10.76 -5.65
CA VAL A 142 -11.16 9.98 -5.42
C VAL A 142 -11.46 9.78 -3.94
N ARG A 143 -12.76 9.66 -3.62
CA ARG A 143 -13.25 9.29 -2.29
C ARG A 143 -13.88 7.90 -2.30
N LEU A 144 -13.63 7.13 -1.25
CA LEU A 144 -14.26 5.81 -1.05
C LEU A 144 -15.58 5.90 -0.28
N SER A 145 -15.77 6.97 0.48
CA SER A 145 -16.99 7.24 1.25
C SER A 145 -17.26 8.74 1.32
N ASP A 146 -18.48 9.11 1.72
CA ASP A 146 -18.87 10.51 1.88
C ASP A 146 -18.37 11.13 3.20
N TRP A 147 -17.76 10.32 4.07
CA TRP A 147 -17.23 10.75 5.36
C TRP A 147 -15.71 10.61 5.38
N LYS A 148 -15.02 11.50 6.11
CA LYS A 148 -13.58 11.36 6.29
C LYS A 148 -13.29 10.08 7.07
N MET A 149 -12.47 9.22 6.49
CA MET A 149 -11.99 7.99 7.14
C MET A 149 -10.51 8.15 7.49
N ASP A 150 -10.07 7.42 8.50
CA ASP A 150 -8.64 7.26 8.76
C ASP A 150 -8.03 6.17 7.85
N THR A 151 -6.71 6.03 7.90
CA THR A 151 -5.96 5.06 7.09
C THR A 151 -6.50 3.63 7.24
N ILE A 152 -6.90 3.24 8.45
CA ILE A 152 -7.40 1.89 8.76
C ILE A 152 -8.75 1.68 8.07
N GLY A 153 -9.69 2.60 8.27
CA GLY A 153 -11.01 2.54 7.64
C GLY A 153 -10.92 2.54 6.11
N VAL A 154 -10.00 3.31 5.54
CA VAL A 154 -9.69 3.29 4.12
C VAL A 154 -9.28 1.89 3.66
N CYS A 155 -8.34 1.24 4.36
CA CYS A 155 -7.87 -0.09 3.98
C CYS A 155 -8.98 -1.15 4.04
N ILE A 156 -9.86 -1.09 5.05
CA ILE A 156 -11.04 -1.95 5.15
C ILE A 156 -11.99 -1.73 3.95
N CYS A 157 -12.19 -0.47 3.55
CA CYS A 157 -13.04 -0.16 2.41
C CYS A 157 -12.44 -0.70 1.10
N ILE A 158 -11.14 -0.51 0.88
CA ILE A 158 -10.42 -1.02 -0.29
C ILE A 158 -10.55 -2.54 -0.38
N THR A 159 -10.29 -3.28 0.69
CA THR A 159 -10.35 -4.76 0.64
C THR A 159 -11.75 -5.25 0.26
N ASN A 160 -12.80 -4.59 0.74
CA ASN A 160 -14.18 -4.92 0.39
C ASN A 160 -14.52 -4.58 -1.08
N ILE A 161 -14.08 -3.42 -1.57
CA ILE A 161 -14.34 -2.99 -2.96
C ILE A 161 -13.61 -3.88 -3.96
N PHE A 162 -12.37 -4.27 -3.65
CA PHE A 162 -11.51 -5.03 -4.56
C PHE A 162 -11.64 -6.56 -4.40
N LYS A 163 -12.46 -7.03 -3.45
CA LYS A 163 -12.80 -8.45 -3.28
C LYS A 163 -13.68 -9.01 -4.40
N ASN A 164 -14.46 -8.17 -5.09
CA ASN A 164 -15.46 -8.56 -6.08
C ASN A 164 -15.08 -8.17 -7.50
#